data_AF-A0A497DCF3-F1
#
_entry.id   AF-A0A497DCF3-F1
#
_cell.length_a   1.000
_cell.length_b   1.000
_cell.length_c   1.000
_cell.angle_alpha   90.00
_cell.angle_beta   90.00
_cell.angle_gamma   90.00
#
_symmetry.space_group_name_H-M   'P 1'
#
loop_
_entity.id
_entity.type
_entity.pdbx_description
1 polymer ?
#
loop_
_entity_poly.entity_id
_entity_poly.type
_entity_poly.pdbx_seq_one_letter_code
_entity_poly.pdbx_strand_id
1 'polypeptide(L)'
;LNSFSRNLRNEIKRNRKIYFYDNGIRNMIIGNFNPLKLRTDIGALWENFLISERKKQTIYKKTFARMYFWRTKQQQEIDFVEEKDGRIYGFEFKWKTKSKIKLPETFTKTHNAETKIIDRKNFREFLNSRYYDTMK
;
A
#
# COMPACT_ATOMS: atom_id res chain seq x y z
N LEU A 1 -4.48 0.47 -8.95
CA LEU A 1 -4.81 1.57 -8.02
C LEU A 1 -4.82 2.89 -8.78
N ASN A 2 -5.86 3.70 -8.60
CA ASN A 2 -5.89 5.08 -9.10
C ASN A 2 -5.11 5.99 -8.14
N SER A 3 -4.66 7.14 -8.63
CA SER A 3 -3.99 8.11 -7.77
C SER A 3 -4.99 8.81 -6.84
N PHE A 4 -4.63 8.94 -5.57
CA PHE A 4 -5.36 9.73 -4.59
C PHE A 4 -5.07 11.20 -4.84
N SER A 5 -6.11 11.99 -5.10
CA SER A 5 -5.99 13.45 -5.17
C SER A 5 -7.25 14.15 -4.67
N ARG A 6 -7.07 15.21 -3.89
CA ARG A 6 -8.15 16.09 -3.41
C ARG A 6 -8.05 17.50 -4.03
N ASN A 7 -7.65 17.56 -5.31
CA ASN A 7 -7.52 18.79 -6.11
C ASN A 7 -6.39 19.74 -5.70
N LEU A 8 -5.36 19.25 -5.03
CA LEU A 8 -4.16 20.04 -4.75
C LEU A 8 -3.28 20.15 -5.99
N ARG A 9 -2.73 21.34 -6.27
CA ARG A 9 -1.93 21.63 -7.49
C ARG A 9 -0.69 20.73 -7.67
N ASN A 10 -0.20 20.13 -6.57
CA ASN A 10 1.06 19.39 -6.52
C ASN A 10 0.88 17.86 -6.58
N GLU A 11 -0.35 17.36 -6.57
CA GLU A 11 -0.64 15.92 -6.64
C GLU A 11 -0.73 15.43 -8.09
N ILE A 12 -0.30 14.19 -8.33
CA ILE A 12 -0.44 13.55 -9.63
C ILE A 12 -1.88 13.02 -9.78
N LYS A 13 -2.62 13.49 -10.79
CA LYS A 13 -4.06 13.14 -10.93
C LYS A 13 -4.34 11.90 -11.80
N ARG A 14 -3.49 11.60 -12.80
CA ARG A 14 -3.83 10.63 -13.88
C ARG A 14 -2.99 9.36 -13.93
N ASN A 15 -2.02 9.17 -13.02
CA ASN A 15 -1.22 7.94 -13.01
C ASN A 15 -1.98 6.75 -12.43
N ARG A 16 -1.57 5.55 -12.84
CA ARG A 16 -2.04 4.27 -12.30
C ARG A 16 -0.87 3.42 -11.86
N LYS A 17 -1.03 2.76 -10.71
CA LYS A 17 -0.19 1.61 -10.32
C LYS A 17 -0.95 0.31 -10.60
N ILE A 18 -0.33 -0.62 -11.31
CA ILE A 18 -0.92 -1.90 -11.69
C ILE A 18 -0.25 -3.00 -10.87
N TYR A 19 -1.07 -3.90 -10.32
CA TYR A 19 -0.66 -5.02 -9.49
C TYR A 19 -1.33 -6.28 -10.00
N PHE A 20 -0.63 -7.40 -9.88
CA PHE A 20 -1.19 -8.72 -10.19
C PHE A 20 -2.07 -9.18 -9.04
N TYR A 21 -3.22 -9.76 -9.38
CA TYR A 21 -4.12 -10.38 -8.40
C TYR A 21 -3.51 -11.64 -7.75
N ASP A 22 -2.55 -12.24 -8.45
CA ASP A 22 -1.83 -13.45 -8.04
C ASP A 22 -0.32 -13.28 -8.28
N ASN A 23 0.49 -13.54 -7.25
CA ASN A 23 1.94 -13.43 -7.33
C ASN A 23 2.60 -14.53 -8.17
N GLY A 24 1.98 -15.70 -8.28
CA GLY A 24 2.40 -16.78 -9.17
C GLY A 24 2.31 -16.36 -10.64
N ILE A 25 1.22 -15.73 -11.05
CA ILE A 25 1.07 -15.16 -12.40
C ILE A 25 2.15 -14.09 -12.65
N ARG A 26 2.37 -13.19 -11.68
CA ARG A 26 3.47 -12.21 -11.76
C ARG A 26 4.81 -12.90 -12.00
N ASN A 27 5.13 -13.90 -11.17
CA ASN A 27 6.41 -14.63 -11.20
C ASN A 27 6.60 -15.38 -12.53
N MET A 28 5.54 -15.97 -13.06
CA MET A 28 5.51 -16.64 -14.35
C MET A 28 5.87 -15.67 -15.48
N ILE A 29 5.23 -14.50 -15.51
CA ILE A 29 5.45 -13.49 -16.57
C ILE A 29 6.88 -12.96 -16.56
N ILE A 30 7.48 -12.76 -15.39
CA ILE A 30 8.87 -12.29 -15.28
C ILE A 30 9.90 -13.44 -15.26
N GLY A 31 9.46 -14.69 -15.41
CA GLY A 31 10.34 -15.87 -15.41
C GLY A 31 11.14 -16.06 -14.12
N ASN A 32 10.67 -15.57 -12.98
CA ASN A 32 11.43 -15.58 -11.73
C ASN A 32 10.69 -16.36 -10.64
N PHE A 33 11.13 -17.60 -10.42
CA PHE A 33 10.67 -18.49 -9.34
C PHE A 33 11.77 -18.75 -8.31
N ASN A 34 12.85 -17.95 -8.33
CA ASN A 34 13.96 -18.13 -7.42
C ASN A 34 13.48 -18.06 -5.95
N PRO A 35 14.09 -18.85 -5.04
CA PRO A 35 13.87 -18.73 -3.62
C PRO A 35 14.02 -17.27 -3.15
N LEU A 36 13.19 -16.82 -2.20
CA LEU A 36 13.13 -15.40 -1.77
C LEU A 36 14.51 -14.78 -1.47
N LYS A 37 15.46 -15.55 -0.92
CA LYS A 37 16.81 -15.08 -0.59
C LYS A 37 17.64 -14.66 -1.81
N LEU A 38 17.33 -15.19 -2.99
CA LEU A 38 18.06 -14.93 -4.24
C LEU A 38 17.37 -13.89 -5.12
N ARG A 39 16.21 -13.37 -4.68
CA ARG A 39 15.42 -12.43 -5.47
C ARG A 39 15.87 -10.99 -5.24
N THR A 40 16.06 -10.27 -6.33
CA THR A 40 16.31 -8.82 -6.31
C THR A 40 15.02 -8.00 -6.22
N ASP A 41 13.86 -8.60 -6.56
CA ASP A 41 12.55 -7.94 -6.63
C ASP A 41 11.67 -8.17 -5.39
N ILE A 42 12.25 -8.59 -4.26
CA ILE A 42 11.49 -9.01 -3.07
C ILE A 42 10.58 -7.90 -2.51
N GLY A 43 10.99 -6.63 -2.62
CA GLY A 43 10.17 -5.48 -2.22
C GLY A 43 8.91 -5.36 -3.08
N ALA A 44 9.06 -5.42 -4.40
CA ALA A 44 7.92 -5.34 -5.34
C ALA A 44 7.00 -6.57 -5.23
N LEU A 45 7.57 -7.76 -5.00
CA LEU A 45 6.79 -8.98 -4.74
C LEU A 45 5.95 -8.85 -3.45
N TRP A 46 6.55 -8.27 -2.41
CA TRP A 46 5.90 -8.04 -1.11
C TRP A 46 4.78 -7.01 -1.19
N GLU A 47 5.02 -5.86 -1.84
CA GLU A 47 3.98 -4.85 -2.09
C GLU A 47 2.81 -5.44 -2.90
N ASN A 48 3.09 -6.16 -3.99
CA ASN A 48 2.06 -6.79 -4.81
C ASN A 48 1.22 -7.81 -4.01
N PHE A 49 1.88 -8.61 -3.16
CA PHE A 49 1.21 -9.53 -2.24
C PHE A 49 0.24 -8.78 -1.32
N LEU A 50 0.72 -7.76 -0.61
CA LEU A 50 -0.10 -7.06 0.37
C LEU A 50 -1.30 -6.35 -0.26
N ILE A 51 -1.11 -5.73 -1.43
CA ILE A 51 -2.19 -5.03 -2.13
C ILE A 51 -3.25 -6.01 -2.66
N SER A 52 -2.81 -7.13 -3.25
CA SER A 52 -3.75 -8.14 -3.78
C SER A 52 -4.56 -8.80 -2.65
N GLU A 53 -3.91 -9.16 -1.54
CA GLU A 53 -4.61 -9.73 -0.39
C GLU A 53 -5.53 -8.73 0.29
N ARG A 54 -5.10 -7.47 0.46
CA ARG A 54 -5.96 -6.41 1.00
C ARG A 54 -7.18 -6.16 0.10
N LYS A 55 -7.00 -6.19 -1.22
CA LYS A 55 -8.11 -6.06 -2.18
C LYS A 55 -9.14 -7.18 -2.01
N LYS A 56 -8.67 -8.44 -1.90
CA LYS A 56 -9.51 -9.61 -1.65
C LYS A 56 -10.30 -9.45 -0.35
N GLN A 57 -9.62 -9.08 0.73
CA GLN A 57 -10.26 -8.86 2.05
C GLN A 57 -11.34 -7.77 1.99
N THR A 58 -11.06 -6.64 1.35
CA THR A 58 -12.02 -5.54 1.17
C THR A 58 -13.28 -5.98 0.41
N ILE A 59 -13.12 -6.81 -0.62
CA ILE A 59 -14.24 -7.37 -1.40
C ILE A 59 -15.04 -8.37 -0.56
N TYR A 60 -14.37 -9.39 -0.01
CA TYR A 60 -15.04 -10.49 0.70
C TYR A 60 -15.83 -10.02 1.91
N LYS A 61 -15.33 -8.99 2.60
CA LYS A 61 -15.93 -8.47 3.83
C LYS A 61 -16.73 -7.20 3.60
N LYS A 62 -16.89 -6.78 2.35
CA LYS A 62 -17.65 -5.59 1.95
C LYS A 62 -17.31 -4.38 2.83
N THR A 63 -16.03 -4.11 3.02
CA THR A 63 -15.59 -3.02 3.92
C THR A 63 -15.85 -1.63 3.33
N PHE A 64 -16.19 -1.56 2.03
CA PHE A 64 -16.38 -0.35 1.23
C PHE A 64 -15.19 0.62 1.24
N ALA A 65 -14.03 0.17 1.74
CA ALA A 65 -12.80 0.95 1.71
C ALA A 65 -12.37 1.20 0.26
N ARG A 66 -12.11 2.47 -0.06
CA ARG A 66 -11.61 2.87 -1.37
C ARG A 66 -10.09 2.85 -1.36
N MET A 67 -9.51 2.27 -2.40
CA MET A 67 -8.07 1.94 -2.47
C MET A 67 -7.36 2.76 -3.55
N TYR A 68 -6.26 3.40 -3.17
CA TYR A 68 -5.49 4.32 -4.00
C TYR A 68 -3.98 4.17 -3.75
N PHE A 69 -3.17 4.90 -4.51
CA PHE A 69 -1.79 5.25 -4.16
C PHE A 69 -1.65 6.77 -4.19
N TRP A 70 -0.67 7.36 -3.52
CA TRP A 70 -0.47 8.82 -3.57
C TRP A 70 0.94 9.15 -4.04
N ARG A 71 1.06 10.16 -4.91
CA ARG A 71 2.36 10.69 -5.36
C ARG A 71 2.27 12.17 -5.69
N THR A 72 3.33 12.92 -5.38
CA THR A 72 3.45 14.35 -5.74
C THR A 72 4.38 14.56 -6.94
N LYS A 73 4.34 15.77 -7.50
CA LYS A 73 5.31 16.21 -8.54
C LYS A 73 6.76 16.19 -8.04
N GLN A 74 6.95 16.36 -6.73
CA GLN A 74 8.25 16.28 -6.05
C GLN A 74 8.64 14.83 -5.69
N GLN A 75 7.98 13.83 -6.28
CA GLN A 75 8.26 12.41 -6.10
C GLN A 75 8.12 11.89 -4.66
N GLN A 76 7.40 12.60 -3.79
CA GLN A 76 6.95 11.99 -2.53
C GLN A 76 5.86 10.97 -2.83
N GLU A 77 5.84 9.87 -2.09
CA GLU A 77 4.97 8.73 -2.38
C GLU A 77 4.46 8.06 -1.11
N ILE A 78 3.25 7.53 -1.21
CA ILE A 78 2.68 6.54 -0.29
C ILE A 78 2.23 5.36 -1.16
N ASP A 79 2.78 4.18 -0.88
CA ASP A 79 2.54 2.98 -1.68
C ASP A 79 1.05 2.67 -1.81
N PHE A 80 0.32 2.77 -0.69
CA PHE A 80 -1.07 2.38 -0.59
C PHE A 80 -1.86 3.30 0.34
N VAL A 81 -3.00 3.78 -0.16
CA VAL A 81 -3.91 4.67 0.57
C VAL A 81 -5.28 4.05 0.62
N GLU A 82 -5.89 4.02 1.81
CA GLU A 82 -7.29 3.65 2.00
C GLU A 82 -8.10 4.82 2.52
N GLU A 83 -9.25 5.05 1.91
CA GLU A 83 -10.29 5.92 2.45
C GLU A 83 -11.45 5.06 2.93
N LYS A 84 -11.76 5.16 4.23
CA LYS A 84 -12.87 4.43 4.86
C LYS A 84 -13.52 5.32 5.91
N ASP A 85 -14.86 5.41 5.89
CA ASP A 85 -15.65 6.17 6.85
C ASP A 85 -15.18 7.63 7.02
N GLY A 86 -14.75 8.25 5.91
CA GLY A 86 -14.22 9.62 5.87
C GLY A 86 -12.77 9.78 6.38
N ARG A 87 -12.16 8.72 6.90
CA ARG A 87 -10.77 8.69 7.38
C ARG A 87 -9.82 8.21 6.29
N ILE A 88 -8.60 8.75 6.31
CA ILE A 88 -7.54 8.44 5.35
C ILE A 88 -6.42 7.70 6.06
N TYR A 89 -6.03 6.58 5.49
CA TYR A 89 -4.94 5.75 5.97
C TYR A 89 -3.87 5.63 4.89
N GLY A 90 -2.61 5.88 5.26
CA GLY A 90 -1.46 5.73 4.39
C GLY A 90 -0.55 4.59 4.83
N PHE A 91 -0.12 3.76 3.89
CA PHE A 91 0.70 2.59 4.15
C PHE A 91 1.92 2.57 3.26
N GLU A 92 3.06 2.27 3.87
CA GLU A 92 4.32 2.03 3.19
C GLU A 92 4.72 0.58 3.40
N PHE A 93 5.10 -0.12 2.33
CA PHE A 93 5.43 -1.54 2.41
C PHE A 93 6.93 -1.76 2.44
N LYS A 94 7.42 -2.47 3.45
CA LYS A 94 8.84 -2.86 3.55
C LYS A 94 8.95 -4.33 3.91
N TRP A 95 9.70 -5.10 3.12
CA TRP A 95 9.99 -6.49 3.45
C TRP A 95 10.69 -6.64 4.81
N LYS A 96 11.62 -5.71 5.10
CA LYS A 96 12.28 -5.58 6.41
C LYS A 96 12.42 -4.10 6.73
N THR A 97 11.81 -3.66 7.82
CA THR A 97 11.97 -2.29 8.30
C THR A 97 13.39 -2.10 8.84
N LYS A 98 14.09 -1.10 8.29
CA LYS A 98 15.28 -0.51 8.93
C LYS A 98 14.78 0.59 9.89
N SER A 99 15.44 0.78 11.03
CA SER A 99 15.01 1.73 12.04
C SER A 99 14.87 3.16 11.47
N LYS A 100 13.89 3.91 12.00
CA LYS A 100 13.61 5.34 11.71
C LYS A 100 13.20 5.72 10.27
N ILE A 101 12.43 4.88 9.57
CA ILE A 101 11.75 5.34 8.35
C ILE A 101 10.58 6.23 8.76
N LYS A 102 10.59 7.51 8.34
CA LYS A 102 9.45 8.42 8.48
C LYS A 102 8.67 8.45 7.16
N LEU A 103 7.35 8.33 7.25
CA LEU A 103 6.48 8.57 6.11
C LEU A 103 6.43 10.08 5.79
N PRO A 104 6.10 10.47 4.54
CA PRO A 104 5.98 11.86 4.14
C PRO A 104 5.04 12.67 5.05
N GLU A 105 5.60 13.58 5.86
CA GLU A 105 4.80 14.47 6.72
C GLU A 105 3.80 15.30 5.94
N THR A 106 4.13 15.63 4.69
CA THR A 106 3.23 16.32 3.75
C THR A 106 1.91 15.57 3.60
N PHE A 107 1.94 14.25 3.41
CA PHE A 107 0.72 13.45 3.28
C PHE A 107 -0.11 13.48 4.56
N THR A 108 0.51 13.22 5.71
CA THR A 108 -0.15 13.22 7.02
C THR A 108 -0.81 14.57 7.31
N LYS A 109 -0.09 15.69 7.14
CA LYS A 109 -0.60 17.04 7.44
C LYS A 109 -1.70 17.46 6.47
N THR A 110 -1.53 17.20 5.18
CA THR A 110 -2.48 17.61 4.14
C THR A 110 -3.81 16.87 4.24
N HIS A 111 -3.79 15.61 4.64
CA HIS A 111 -4.96 14.74 4.63
C HIS A 111 -5.47 14.36 6.01
N ASN A 112 -4.83 14.85 7.09
CA ASN A 112 -5.04 14.38 8.46
C ASN A 112 -5.03 12.83 8.52
N ALA A 113 -4.04 12.23 7.83
CA ALA A 113 -4.02 10.80 7.57
C ALA A 113 -3.21 10.04 8.62
N GLU A 114 -3.74 8.89 9.06
CA GLU A 114 -3.01 7.96 9.89
C GLU A 114 -2.06 7.13 9.01
N THR A 115 -0.78 7.05 9.37
CA THR A 115 0.22 6.39 8.53
C THR A 115 0.95 5.27 9.26
N LYS A 116 1.15 4.12 8.61
CA LYS A 116 1.84 2.97 9.20
C LYS A 116 2.74 2.25 8.20
N ILE A 117 3.91 1.82 8.66
CA ILE A 117 4.79 0.94 7.88
C ILE A 117 4.33 -0.49 8.09
N ILE A 118 4.15 -1.23 7.00
CA ILE A 118 3.76 -2.63 7.02
C ILE A 118 4.94 -3.51 6.60
N ASP A 119 5.35 -4.38 7.52
CA ASP A 119 6.44 -5.32 7.35
C ASP A 119 6.07 -6.74 7.79
N ARG A 120 7.05 -7.65 7.74
CA ARG A 120 6.86 -9.05 8.11
C ARG A 120 6.35 -9.28 9.54
N LYS A 121 6.50 -8.32 10.45
CA LYS A 121 6.06 -8.46 11.85
C LYS A 121 4.59 -8.12 12.00
N ASN A 122 4.07 -7.14 11.25
CA ASN A 122 2.72 -6.62 11.44
C ASN A 122 1.76 -6.82 10.25
N PHE A 123 2.21 -7.41 9.13
CA PHE A 123 1.35 -7.57 7.95
C PHE A 123 0.08 -8.37 8.18
N ARG A 124 0.10 -9.33 9.11
CA ARG A 124 -1.10 -10.12 9.45
C ARG A 124 -2.19 -9.26 10.06
N GLU A 125 -1.81 -8.29 10.89
CA GLU A 125 -2.75 -7.30 11.42
C GLU A 125 -3.33 -6.47 10.26
N PHE A 126 -2.46 -5.99 9.37
CA PHE A 126 -2.88 -5.23 8.18
C PHE A 126 -3.84 -6.01 7.26
N LEU A 127 -3.65 -7.33 7.10
CA LEU A 127 -4.56 -8.17 6.32
C LEU A 127 -5.82 -8.59 7.09
N ASN A 128 -5.91 -8.31 8.40
CA ASN A 128 -7.09 -8.60 9.19
C ASN A 128 -8.19 -7.57 8.91
N SER A 129 -9.45 -7.99 9.02
CA SER A 129 -10.61 -7.13 8.78
C SER A 129 -10.94 -6.17 9.89
N ARG A 130 -10.53 -6.48 11.12
CA ARG A 130 -10.66 -5.58 12.27
C ARG A 130 -9.51 -4.59 12.37
N TYR A 131 -8.70 -4.43 11.31
CA TYR A 131 -7.51 -3.61 11.37
C TYR A 131 -7.80 -2.15 11.75
N TYR A 132 -8.91 -1.58 11.27
CA TYR A 132 -9.32 -0.23 11.67
C TYR A 132 -9.65 -0.10 13.16
N ASP A 133 -10.10 -1.19 13.80
CA ASP A 133 -10.40 -1.21 15.23
C ASP A 133 -9.11 -1.18 16.08
N THR A 134 -7.97 -1.54 15.49
CA THR A 134 -6.64 -1.53 16.12
C THR A 134 -5.89 -0.19 15.96
N MET A 135 -6.44 0.74 15.16
CA MET A 135 -5.87 2.05 14.85
C MET A 135 -6.44 3.14 15.77
N LYS A 136 -6.42 2.90 17.09
CA LYS A 136 -6.78 3.92 18.10
C LYS A 136 -5.55 4.70 18.54
#